data_AF-A0A382IF75-F1
#
_entry.id   AF-A0A382IF75-F1
#
_cell.length_a   1.000
_cell.length_b   1.000
_cell.length_c   1.000
_cell.angle_alpha   90.00
_cell.angle_beta   90.00
_cell.angle_gamma   90.00
#
_symmetry.space_group_name_H-M   'P 1'
#
loop_
_entity.id
_entity.type
_entity.pdbx_description
1 polymer ?
#
loop_
_entity_poly.entity_id
_entity_poly.type
_entity_poly.pdbx_seq_one_letter_code
_entity_poly.pdbx_strand_id
1 'polypeptide(L)'
;MSSKKGILYGRTSWSEETEDGEVYEKDKEGSFNYNKYEGEIENGKPHGNGTWTMSDGSTYVGQFVNGLREGIGTFTWSKDGTWSGKSYEGLWKDNRQHGKGKITFEREEGEINEGQIWEGEYKDGKLWNVTLYLKDGSIYGEYKDGEVVVDESWSEGKNYDEKESQKRVDEIEKREKEYLHYRER
;
A
#
# COMPACT_ATOMS: atom_id res chain seq x y z
N MET A 1 13.20 -27.43 -5.00
CA MET A 1 14.17 -27.32 -3.89
C MET A 1 13.36 -27.10 -2.61
N SER A 2 13.89 -27.35 -1.41
CA SER A 2 13.11 -27.14 -0.17
C SER A 2 13.22 -25.69 0.27
N SER A 3 12.10 -25.01 0.47
CA SER A 3 12.11 -23.72 1.19
C SER A 3 12.60 -23.93 2.63
N LYS A 4 13.26 -22.92 3.19
CA LYS A 4 13.72 -22.90 4.60
C LYS A 4 13.29 -21.59 5.24
N LYS A 5 12.87 -21.62 6.51
CA LYS A 5 12.63 -20.38 7.25
C LYS A 5 13.95 -19.72 7.63
N GLY A 6 14.03 -18.40 7.51
CA GLY A 6 15.21 -17.63 7.88
C GLY A 6 14.96 -16.13 7.91
N ILE A 7 16.05 -15.38 8.05
CA ILE A 7 16.06 -13.92 8.09
C ILE A 7 17.03 -13.42 7.01
N LEU A 8 16.63 -12.41 6.24
CA LEU A 8 17.48 -11.72 5.26
C LEU A 8 17.59 -10.22 5.62
N TYR A 9 18.76 -9.62 5.38
CA TYR A 9 19.03 -8.20 5.65
C TYR A 9 19.62 -7.52 4.41
N GLY A 10 19.01 -6.45 3.91
CA GLY A 10 19.41 -5.85 2.63
C GLY A 10 19.20 -4.34 2.58
N ARG A 11 19.95 -3.65 1.72
CA ARG A 11 19.81 -2.19 1.50
C ARG A 11 18.76 -1.81 0.46
N THR A 12 18.38 -2.73 -0.42
CA THR A 12 17.42 -2.52 -1.52
C THR A 12 16.43 -3.69 -1.62
N SER A 13 15.53 -3.66 -2.60
CA SER A 13 14.62 -4.77 -2.88
C SER A 13 15.38 -6.00 -3.37
N TRP A 14 14.98 -7.20 -2.93
CA TRP A 14 15.60 -8.50 -3.27
C TRP A 14 15.34 -8.97 -4.72
N SER A 15 14.89 -8.06 -5.59
CA SER A 15 14.56 -8.34 -6.99
C SER A 15 15.79 -8.26 -7.90
N GLU A 16 16.85 -7.57 -7.48
CA GLU A 16 18.14 -7.51 -8.19
C GLU A 16 19.06 -8.64 -7.71
N GLU A 17 19.83 -9.24 -8.62
CA GLU A 17 20.85 -10.26 -8.31
C GLU A 17 21.97 -9.62 -7.48
N THR A 18 21.77 -9.51 -6.17
CA THR A 18 22.89 -9.36 -5.24
C THR A 18 23.43 -10.75 -4.97
N GLU A 19 24.64 -11.01 -5.46
CA GLU A 19 25.44 -12.16 -5.02
C GLU A 19 25.49 -12.13 -3.49
N ASP A 20 25.00 -13.23 -2.92
CA ASP A 20 25.15 -13.65 -1.53
C ASP A 20 24.32 -12.91 -0.47
N GLY A 21 23.62 -13.73 0.33
CA GLY A 21 22.86 -13.32 1.52
C GLY A 21 23.77 -12.83 2.63
N GLU A 22 24.41 -11.69 2.42
CA GLU A 22 25.22 -11.03 3.43
C GLU A 22 24.34 -10.56 4.60
N VAL A 23 24.57 -11.16 5.77
CA VAL A 23 24.01 -10.72 7.04
C VAL A 23 24.81 -9.49 7.49
N TYR A 24 24.23 -8.30 7.36
CA TYR A 24 24.88 -7.07 7.84
C TYR A 24 24.62 -6.87 9.34
N GLU A 25 25.70 -6.75 10.13
CA GLU A 25 25.61 -6.51 11.58
C GLU A 25 25.14 -5.09 11.91
N LYS A 26 24.44 -4.99 13.05
CA LYS A 26 23.93 -3.76 13.69
C LYS A 26 25.03 -2.70 13.79
N ASP A 27 24.78 -1.46 13.33
CA ASP A 27 25.69 -0.36 13.61
C ASP A 27 25.74 -0.03 15.12
N LYS A 28 26.82 0.62 15.57
CA LYS A 28 27.08 0.89 17.00
C LYS A 28 26.04 1.79 17.67
N GLU A 29 25.10 2.36 16.91
CA GLU A 29 24.10 3.32 17.36
C GLU A 29 22.68 2.73 17.34
N GLY A 30 22.49 1.50 16.82
CA GLY A 30 21.20 0.82 16.81
C GLY A 30 20.20 1.37 15.78
N SER A 31 20.69 2.09 14.76
CA SER A 31 19.88 2.57 13.66
C SER A 31 19.75 1.47 12.59
N PHE A 32 18.51 1.11 12.23
CA PHE A 32 18.26 0.13 11.17
C PHE A 32 18.31 0.82 9.80
N ASN A 33 19.51 0.99 9.23
CA ASN A 33 19.67 1.45 7.83
C ASN A 33 19.42 0.33 6.79
N TYR A 34 18.69 -0.73 7.16
CA TYR A 34 18.50 -1.91 6.33
C TYR A 34 17.07 -2.45 6.41
N ASN A 35 16.63 -3.05 5.32
CA ASN A 35 15.43 -3.85 5.22
C ASN A 35 15.65 -5.21 5.88
N LYS A 36 14.64 -5.72 6.57
CA LYS A 36 14.65 -7.05 7.21
C LYS A 36 13.51 -7.89 6.65
N TYR A 37 13.80 -9.09 6.17
CA TYR A 37 12.80 -10.09 5.83
C TYR A 37 12.86 -11.26 6.80
N GLU A 38 11.70 -11.76 7.23
CA GLU A 38 11.55 -12.94 8.09
C GLU A 38 10.48 -13.85 7.50
N GLY A 39 10.85 -15.04 7.04
CA GLY A 39 9.90 -15.93 6.37
C GLY A 39 10.56 -17.09 5.67
N GLU A 40 9.85 -17.67 4.71
CA GLU A 40 10.36 -18.74 3.88
C GLU A 40 11.33 -18.20 2.82
N ILE A 41 12.43 -18.91 2.61
CA ILE A 41 13.49 -18.53 1.67
C ILE A 41 13.67 -19.67 0.68
N GLU A 42 13.65 -19.33 -0.61
CA GLU A 42 13.97 -20.24 -1.71
C GLU A 42 14.98 -19.55 -2.63
N ASN A 43 16.06 -20.25 -2.99
CA ASN A 43 17.14 -19.73 -3.84
C ASN A 43 17.72 -18.39 -3.37
N GLY A 44 17.85 -18.22 -2.04
CA GLY A 44 18.37 -16.99 -1.44
C GLY A 44 17.41 -15.80 -1.45
N LYS A 45 16.16 -15.98 -1.89
CA LYS A 45 15.16 -14.92 -2.02
C LYS A 45 13.94 -15.18 -1.12
N PRO A 46 13.24 -14.11 -0.68
CA PRO A 46 11.91 -14.25 -0.07
C PRO A 46 10.97 -15.10 -0.92
N HIS A 47 10.30 -16.06 -0.29
CA HIS A 47 9.32 -16.94 -0.92
C HIS A 47 8.22 -17.29 0.11
N GLY A 48 7.09 -17.84 -0.32
CA GLY A 48 6.04 -18.31 0.59
C GLY A 48 5.51 -17.19 1.47
N ASN A 49 5.24 -17.46 2.74
CA ASN A 49 4.77 -16.41 3.66
C ASN A 49 5.94 -15.78 4.43
N GLY A 50 5.89 -14.46 4.60
CA GLY A 50 6.85 -13.75 5.42
C GLY A 50 6.46 -12.32 5.76
N THR A 51 7.34 -11.69 6.53
CA THR A 51 7.26 -10.30 6.93
C THR A 51 8.47 -9.57 6.37
N TRP A 52 8.26 -8.48 5.66
CA TRP A 52 9.31 -7.57 5.21
C TRP A 52 9.14 -6.22 5.92
N THR A 53 10.10 -5.87 6.77
CA THR A 53 10.21 -4.56 7.42
C THR A 53 11.21 -3.71 6.65
N MET A 54 10.78 -2.54 6.21
CA MET A 54 11.61 -1.57 5.50
C MET A 54 12.36 -0.67 6.48
N SER A 55 13.47 -0.07 6.04
CA SER A 55 14.27 0.84 6.88
C SER A 55 13.51 2.10 7.32
N ASP A 56 12.48 2.50 6.56
CA ASP A 56 11.60 3.62 6.91
C ASP A 56 10.54 3.24 7.97
N GLY A 57 10.47 1.97 8.38
CA GLY A 57 9.49 1.45 9.32
C GLY A 57 8.21 0.90 8.68
N SER A 58 8.04 1.01 7.35
CA SER A 58 6.95 0.37 6.64
C SER A 58 7.07 -1.16 6.73
N THR A 59 5.94 -1.87 6.69
CA THR A 59 5.92 -3.33 6.81
C THR A 59 5.01 -3.96 5.77
N TYR A 60 5.43 -5.09 5.22
CA TYR A 60 4.58 -6.00 4.46
C TYR A 60 4.50 -7.35 5.17
N VAL A 61 3.31 -7.89 5.31
CA VAL A 61 3.07 -9.25 5.81
C VAL A 61 2.22 -9.96 4.77
N GLY A 62 2.74 -11.03 4.18
CA GLY A 62 2.00 -11.74 3.14
C GLY A 62 2.84 -12.70 2.35
N GLN A 63 2.36 -12.98 1.14
CA GLN A 63 2.95 -13.94 0.24
C GLN A 63 4.06 -13.31 -0.62
N PHE A 64 5.06 -14.13 -0.95
CA PHE A 64 6.21 -13.78 -1.77
C PHE A 64 6.51 -14.87 -2.80
N VAL A 65 6.94 -14.46 -3.99
CA VAL A 65 7.47 -15.34 -5.05
C VAL A 65 8.71 -14.68 -5.65
N ASN A 66 9.84 -15.39 -5.63
CA ASN A 66 11.12 -14.93 -6.19
C ASN A 66 11.57 -13.54 -5.69
N GLY A 67 11.33 -13.24 -4.40
CA GLY A 67 11.67 -11.97 -3.80
C GLY A 67 10.65 -10.84 -4.00
N LEU A 68 9.56 -11.09 -4.73
CA LEU A 68 8.50 -10.13 -4.99
C LEU A 68 7.28 -10.42 -4.11
N ARG A 69 6.61 -9.38 -3.63
CA ARG A 69 5.27 -9.48 -3.03
C ARG A 69 4.29 -9.96 -4.09
N GLU A 70 3.56 -11.02 -3.76
CA GLU A 70 2.63 -11.71 -4.66
C GLU A 70 1.46 -12.23 -3.83
N GLY A 71 0.27 -12.42 -4.42
CA GLY A 71 -0.86 -13.02 -3.71
C GLY A 71 -1.45 -12.12 -2.61
N ILE A 72 -1.92 -12.70 -1.51
CA ILE A 72 -2.58 -11.93 -0.44
C ILE A 72 -1.52 -11.37 0.52
N GLY A 73 -1.65 -10.09 0.86
CA GLY A 73 -0.80 -9.45 1.85
C GLY A 73 -1.32 -8.12 2.36
N THR A 74 -0.81 -7.72 3.51
CA THR A 74 -1.05 -6.43 4.15
C THR A 74 0.22 -5.61 4.12
N PHE A 75 0.14 -4.39 3.59
CA PHE A 75 1.19 -3.39 3.70
C PHE A 75 0.75 -2.28 4.65
N THR A 76 1.59 -1.96 5.63
CA THR A 76 1.39 -0.84 6.54
C THR A 76 2.50 0.16 6.29
N TRP A 77 2.13 1.38 5.91
CA TRP A 77 3.08 2.47 5.75
C TRP A 77 3.67 2.85 7.10
N SER A 78 4.91 3.35 7.10
CA SER A 78 5.59 3.81 8.31
C SER A 78 4.76 4.83 9.08
N LYS A 79 5.10 5.08 10.35
CA LYS A 79 4.45 6.11 11.17
C LYS A 79 4.99 7.53 10.94
N ASP A 80 5.86 7.68 9.94
CA ASP A 80 6.50 8.93 9.61
C ASP A 80 6.07 9.39 8.20
N GLY A 81 5.71 10.66 8.06
CA GLY A 81 5.33 11.26 6.78
C GLY A 81 3.84 11.19 6.45
N THR A 82 3.47 11.65 5.25
CA THR A 82 2.07 11.92 4.85
C THR A 82 1.17 10.67 4.80
N TRP A 83 1.76 9.48 4.66
CA TRP A 83 1.03 8.21 4.65
C TRP A 83 1.10 7.47 5.99
N SER A 84 1.42 8.20 7.06
CA SER A 84 1.52 7.66 8.41
C SER A 84 0.34 6.76 8.78
N GLY A 85 0.64 5.54 9.23
CA GLY A 85 -0.35 4.62 9.80
C GLY A 85 -1.42 4.12 8.82
N LYS A 86 -1.31 4.43 7.53
CA LYS A 86 -2.22 3.90 6.52
C LYS A 86 -1.87 2.43 6.27
N SER A 87 -2.84 1.64 5.81
CA SER A 87 -2.59 0.25 5.44
C SER A 87 -3.36 -0.14 4.19
N TYR A 88 -2.79 -1.06 3.42
CA TYR A 88 -3.42 -1.74 2.30
C TYR A 88 -3.53 -3.22 2.63
N GLU A 89 -4.73 -3.77 2.54
CA GLU A 89 -5.00 -5.21 2.65
C GLU A 89 -5.57 -5.67 1.32
N GLY A 90 -4.93 -6.64 0.66
CA GLY A 90 -5.43 -7.11 -0.62
C GLY A 90 -4.48 -8.00 -1.40
N LEU A 91 -4.75 -8.08 -2.69
CA LEU A 91 -3.98 -8.84 -3.64
C LEU A 91 -2.79 -8.03 -4.17
N TRP A 92 -1.68 -8.74 -4.38
CA TRP A 92 -0.40 -8.23 -4.84
C TRP A 92 0.05 -9.03 -6.05
N LYS A 93 0.73 -8.34 -6.96
CA LYS A 93 1.39 -8.95 -8.11
C LYS A 93 2.63 -8.15 -8.46
N ASP A 94 3.77 -8.82 -8.63
CA ASP A 94 5.02 -8.18 -9.05
C ASP A 94 5.36 -6.92 -8.23
N ASN A 95 5.26 -7.02 -6.89
CA ASN A 95 5.46 -5.91 -5.94
C ASN A 95 4.41 -4.78 -5.94
N ARG A 96 3.31 -4.90 -6.67
CA ARG A 96 2.27 -3.87 -6.79
C ARG A 96 0.93 -4.35 -6.27
N GLN A 97 0.13 -3.44 -5.70
CA GLN A 97 -1.28 -3.72 -5.40
C GLN A 97 -2.02 -4.06 -6.70
N HIS A 98 -2.74 -5.18 -6.73
CA HIS A 98 -3.38 -5.66 -7.95
C HIS A 98 -4.58 -6.54 -7.61
N GLY A 99 -5.73 -6.38 -8.27
CA GLY A 99 -6.95 -7.07 -7.94
C GLY A 99 -7.64 -6.45 -6.71
N LYS A 100 -8.44 -7.25 -6.00
CA LYS A 100 -9.23 -6.76 -4.86
C LYS A 100 -8.33 -6.32 -3.69
N GLY A 101 -8.65 -5.18 -3.11
CA GLY A 101 -8.01 -4.69 -1.90
C GLY A 101 -8.72 -3.51 -1.27
N LYS A 102 -8.15 -3.05 -0.16
CA LYS A 102 -8.72 -2.02 0.71
C LYS A 102 -7.61 -1.22 1.36
N ILE A 103 -7.66 0.11 1.21
CA ILE A 103 -6.82 1.05 1.97
C ILE A 103 -7.62 1.58 3.16
N THR A 104 -7.01 1.57 4.34
CA THR A 104 -7.58 2.16 5.56
C THR A 104 -6.71 3.33 6.03
N PHE A 105 -7.35 4.43 6.37
CA PHE A 105 -6.71 5.63 6.90
C PHE A 105 -6.91 5.64 8.42
N GLU A 106 -5.93 5.16 9.18
CA GLU A 106 -6.05 5.03 10.65
C GLU A 106 -6.23 6.38 11.37
N ARG A 107 -6.70 6.30 12.61
CA ARG A 107 -7.25 7.39 13.42
C ARG A 107 -6.18 8.29 14.04
N GLU A 108 -5.42 9.02 13.23
CA GLU A 108 -4.76 10.22 13.77
C GLU A 108 -5.78 11.37 13.78
N GLU A 109 -6.19 11.74 15.00
CA GLU A 109 -7.22 12.75 15.26
C GLU A 109 -6.83 14.08 14.59
N GLY A 110 -7.69 14.57 13.70
CA GLY A 110 -7.48 15.84 12.98
C GLY A 110 -6.93 15.71 11.55
N GLU A 111 -6.62 14.50 11.06
CA GLU A 111 -6.36 14.30 9.63
C GLU A 111 -7.65 14.42 8.80
N ILE A 112 -7.55 15.04 7.62
CA ILE A 112 -8.67 15.20 6.68
C ILE A 112 -9.27 13.85 6.25
N ASN A 113 -8.48 12.78 6.29
CA ASN A 113 -8.86 11.45 5.83
C ASN A 113 -9.09 10.47 6.99
N GLU A 114 -9.19 10.95 8.22
CA GLU A 114 -9.34 10.10 9.40
C GLU A 114 -10.51 9.12 9.22
N GLY A 115 -10.23 7.82 9.26
CA GLY A 115 -11.24 6.77 9.16
C GLY A 115 -11.83 6.54 7.77
N GLN A 116 -11.28 7.15 6.71
CA GLN A 116 -11.66 6.81 5.34
C GLN A 116 -11.25 5.38 4.97
N ILE A 117 -12.00 4.80 4.03
CA ILE A 117 -11.73 3.49 3.45
C ILE A 117 -11.80 3.62 1.93
N TRP A 118 -10.78 3.13 1.22
CA TRP A 118 -10.82 3.01 -0.24
C TRP A 118 -10.82 1.52 -0.58
N GLU A 119 -11.92 1.01 -1.14
CA GLU A 119 -12.10 -0.43 -1.34
C GLU A 119 -12.56 -0.74 -2.76
N GLY A 120 -11.96 -1.76 -3.36
CA GLY A 120 -12.32 -2.22 -4.69
C GLY A 120 -11.16 -2.88 -5.42
N GLU A 121 -11.07 -2.68 -6.72
CA GLU A 121 -10.04 -3.27 -7.56
C GLU A 121 -8.90 -2.29 -7.86
N TYR A 122 -7.68 -2.77 -7.68
CA TYR A 122 -6.43 -2.08 -7.96
C TYR A 122 -5.78 -2.69 -9.20
N LYS A 123 -5.09 -1.88 -9.99
CA LYS A 123 -4.36 -2.36 -11.16
C LYS A 123 -2.98 -1.71 -11.21
N ASP A 124 -1.96 -2.52 -10.97
CA ASP A 124 -0.56 -2.11 -10.98
C ASP A 124 -0.31 -0.90 -10.06
N GLY A 125 -0.89 -0.97 -8.85
CA GLY A 125 -0.82 0.07 -7.83
C GLY A 125 -1.75 1.26 -8.08
N LYS A 126 -2.63 1.25 -9.10
CA LYS A 126 -3.61 2.32 -9.34
C LYS A 126 -4.98 1.93 -8.80
N LEU A 127 -5.77 2.93 -8.41
CA LEU A 127 -7.21 2.74 -8.20
C LEU A 127 -7.84 2.45 -9.56
N TRP A 128 -8.59 1.34 -9.71
CA TRP A 128 -9.20 0.94 -10.99
C TRP A 128 -10.72 0.96 -10.91
N ASN A 129 -11.30 0.07 -10.09
CA ASN A 129 -12.73 0.03 -9.79
C ASN A 129 -12.92 0.13 -8.27
N VAL A 130 -12.77 1.34 -7.71
CA VAL A 130 -12.65 1.58 -6.26
C VAL A 130 -13.73 2.55 -5.78
N THR A 131 -14.39 2.23 -4.67
CA THR A 131 -15.26 3.16 -3.94
C THR A 131 -14.50 3.75 -2.75
N LEU A 132 -14.57 5.07 -2.60
CA LEU A 132 -14.02 5.82 -1.47
C LEU A 132 -15.14 6.10 -0.48
N TYR A 133 -14.99 5.66 0.76
CA TYR A 133 -15.93 5.88 1.84
C TYR A 133 -15.39 6.89 2.83
N LEU A 134 -16.26 7.78 3.32
CA LEU A 134 -16.02 8.57 4.52
C LEU A 134 -16.06 7.69 5.77
N LYS A 135 -15.62 8.25 6.89
CA LYS A 135 -15.62 7.59 8.22
C LYS A 135 -17.00 7.11 8.67
N ASP A 136 -18.07 7.77 8.22
CA ASP A 136 -19.45 7.38 8.52
C ASP A 136 -20.01 6.30 7.57
N GLY A 137 -19.21 5.85 6.59
CA GLY A 137 -19.60 4.86 5.59
C GLY A 137 -20.31 5.43 4.37
N SER A 138 -20.55 6.74 4.30
CA SER A 138 -21.09 7.38 3.09
C SER A 138 -20.07 7.36 1.96
N ILE A 139 -20.57 7.30 0.71
CA ILE A 139 -19.71 7.31 -0.48
C ILE A 139 -19.21 8.74 -0.71
N TYR A 140 -17.89 8.89 -0.71
CA TYR A 140 -17.19 10.12 -1.06
C TYR A 140 -16.80 10.18 -2.52
N GLY A 141 -16.47 9.01 -3.10
CA GLY A 141 -15.71 8.89 -4.34
C GLY A 141 -15.92 7.56 -5.03
N GLU A 142 -15.84 7.53 -6.36
CA GLU A 142 -15.78 6.28 -7.11
C GLU A 142 -14.77 6.41 -8.26
N TYR A 143 -14.02 5.34 -8.48
CA TYR A 143 -13.18 5.11 -9.66
C TYR A 143 -13.78 4.01 -10.49
N LYS A 144 -13.79 4.20 -11.80
CA LYS A 144 -14.14 3.18 -12.78
C LYS A 144 -13.15 3.21 -13.92
N ASP A 145 -12.59 2.04 -14.23
CA ASP A 145 -11.54 1.89 -15.24
C ASP A 145 -10.38 2.89 -15.08
N GLY A 146 -10.04 3.21 -13.82
CA GLY A 146 -8.95 4.10 -13.46
C GLY A 146 -9.25 5.59 -13.53
N GLU A 147 -10.50 5.98 -13.76
CA GLU A 147 -10.94 7.38 -13.81
C GLU A 147 -11.97 7.66 -12.72
N VAL A 148 -11.91 8.87 -12.13
CA VAL A 148 -12.91 9.31 -11.14
C VAL A 148 -14.26 9.47 -11.85
N VAL A 149 -15.28 8.79 -11.33
CA VAL A 149 -16.65 8.94 -11.82
C VAL A 149 -17.31 10.08 -11.08
N VAL A 150 -17.88 11.01 -11.83
CA VAL A 150 -18.79 12.02 -11.29
C VAL A 150 -20.19 11.44 -11.31
N ASP A 151 -20.73 11.11 -10.13
CA ASP A 151 -22.11 10.65 -10.02
C ASP A 151 -23.00 11.77 -9.44
N GLU A 152 -24.13 12.01 -10.10
CA GLU A 152 -25.17 12.93 -9.66
C GLU A 152 -25.76 12.54 -8.30
N SER A 153 -25.67 11.25 -7.91
CA SER A 153 -26.13 10.74 -6.62
C SER A 153 -25.34 11.26 -5.42
N TRP A 154 -24.14 11.83 -5.64
CA TRP A 154 -23.34 12.48 -4.59
C TRP A 154 -23.94 13.80 -4.11
N SER A 155 -24.95 14.30 -4.83
CA SER A 155 -25.82 15.38 -4.40
C SER A 155 -27.01 14.78 -3.63
N GLU A 156 -26.86 14.60 -2.31
CA GLU A 156 -27.90 14.10 -1.41
C GLU A 156 -29.18 14.97 -1.47
N GLY A 157 -30.08 14.74 -2.44
CA GLY A 157 -31.36 15.44 -2.55
C GLY A 157 -31.26 16.98 -2.65
N LYS A 158 -30.06 17.52 -2.88
CA LYS A 158 -29.83 18.94 -3.15
C LYS A 158 -29.57 19.09 -4.64
N ASN A 159 -30.07 20.18 -5.23
CA ASN A 159 -29.84 20.48 -6.64
C ASN A 159 -28.35 20.29 -6.98
N TYR A 160 -28.08 19.44 -7.96
CA TYR A 160 -26.76 19.23 -8.54
C TYR A 160 -26.05 20.59 -8.74
N ASP A 161 -24.87 20.74 -8.14
CA ASP A 161 -23.97 21.88 -8.34
C ASP A 161 -22.70 21.37 -9.03
N GLU A 162 -22.55 21.73 -10.30
CA GLU A 162 -21.41 21.38 -11.14
C GLU A 162 -20.07 21.87 -10.55
N LYS A 163 -20.05 23.05 -9.91
CA LYS A 163 -18.82 23.60 -9.30
C LYS A 163 -18.43 22.85 -8.05
N GLU A 164 -19.39 22.42 -7.23
CA GLU A 164 -19.11 21.63 -6.04
C GLU A 164 -18.66 20.21 -6.40
N SER A 165 -19.27 19.63 -7.43
CA SER A 165 -18.88 18.34 -8.00
C SER A 165 -17.45 18.38 -8.53
N GLN A 166 -17.10 19.41 -9.32
CA GLN A 166 -15.74 19.55 -9.87
C GLN A 166 -14.69 19.74 -8.77
N LYS A 167 -14.98 20.53 -7.73
CA LYS A 167 -14.05 20.67 -6.59
C LYS A 167 -13.74 19.34 -5.91
N ARG A 168 -14.73 18.46 -5.79
CA ARG A 168 -14.55 17.14 -5.19
C ARG A 168 -13.71 16.23 -6.08
N VAL A 169 -13.92 16.27 -7.40
CA VAL A 169 -13.06 15.56 -8.36
C VAL A 169 -11.61 16.04 -8.25
N ASP A 170 -11.38 17.35 -8.28
CA ASP A 170 -10.04 17.94 -8.18
C ASP A 170 -9.33 17.52 -6.88
N GLU A 171 -10.08 17.40 -5.78
CA GLU A 171 -9.58 16.94 -4.49
C GLU A 171 -9.24 15.45 -4.50
N ILE A 172 -10.08 14.60 -5.11
CA ILE A 172 -9.83 13.17 -5.28
C ILE A 172 -8.56 12.93 -6.12
N GLU A 173 -8.43 13.61 -7.26
CA GLU A 173 -7.27 13.47 -8.15
C GLU A 173 -5.98 13.97 -7.50
N LYS A 174 -6.05 15.05 -6.70
CA LYS A 174 -4.90 15.51 -5.93
C LYS A 174 -4.43 14.44 -4.95
N ARG A 175 -5.36 13.79 -4.25
CA ARG A 175 -5.05 12.71 -3.30
C ARG A 175 -4.54 11.46 -3.99
N GLU A 176 -5.05 11.15 -5.18
CA GLU A 176 -4.48 10.08 -6.00
C GLU A 176 -3.02 10.37 -6.31
N LYS A 177 -2.67 11.57 -6.78
CA LYS A 177 -1.27 11.93 -7.06
C LYS A 177 -0.36 11.74 -5.85
N GLU A 178 -0.84 12.08 -4.66
CA GLU A 178 -0.13 11.81 -3.41
C GLU A 178 0.02 10.29 -3.17
N TYR A 179 -1.05 9.50 -3.32
CA TYR A 179 -0.99 8.03 -3.25
C TYR A 179 0.02 7.43 -4.23
N LEU A 180 -0.01 7.87 -5.50
CA LEU A 180 0.88 7.36 -6.54
C LEU A 180 2.36 7.65 -6.23
N HIS A 181 2.65 8.73 -5.50
CA HIS A 181 4.00 9.05 -5.04
C HIS A 181 4.50 8.09 -3.93
N TYR A 182 3.62 7.63 -3.05
CA TYR A 182 3.99 6.83 -1.88
C TYR A 182 3.81 5.32 -2.06
N ARG A 183 3.08 4.86 -3.08
CA ARG A 183 2.85 3.43 -3.36
C ARG A 183 4.07 2.68 -3.94
N GLU A 184 5.05 3.41 -4.48
CA GLU A 184 6.21 2.84 -5.21
C GLU A 184 7.45 2.62 -4.31
N ARG A 185 7.32 2.85 -2.99
CA ARG A 185 8.38 2.59 -2.01
C ARG A 185 8.42 1.13 -1.56
#